data_AF-A0A1X1U5Q0-F1
#
_entry.id   AF-A0A1X1U5Q0-F1
#
_cell.length_a   1.000
_cell.length_b   1.000
_cell.length_c   1.000
_cell.angle_alpha   90.00
_cell.angle_beta   90.00
_cell.angle_gamma   90.00
#
_symmetry.space_group_name_H-M   'P 1'
#
loop_
_entity.id
_entity.type
_entity.pdbx_description
1 polymer ?
#
loop_
_entity_poly.entity_id
_entity_poly.type
_entity_poly.pdbx_seq_one_letter_code
_entity_poly.pdbx_strand_id
1 'polypeptide(L)'
;MAVTLCVPPRVGELCAPVRFLVRQDSVVMELTARHRITSVEWDEQERAVAMVVEITDPQTARPVDVRIDVVDAGTPAVDARTRTIGTVLRDGRQYDVLGTYLGVVADEN
;
A
#
# COMPACT_ATOMS: atom_id res chain seq x y z
N MET A 1 -5.70 7.13 -9.38
CA MET A 1 -5.56 8.27 -8.44
C MET A 1 -4.52 7.87 -7.41
N ALA A 2 -3.64 8.77 -6.99
CA ALA A 2 -2.59 8.42 -6.04
C ALA A 2 -3.10 8.45 -4.60
N VAL A 3 -2.76 7.44 -3.80
CA VAL A 3 -3.24 7.26 -2.42
C VAL A 3 -2.06 7.30 -1.46
N THR A 4 -2.26 7.80 -0.24
CA THR A 4 -1.27 7.71 0.85
C THR A 4 -1.96 7.15 2.09
N LEU A 5 -1.25 6.30 2.84
CA LEU A 5 -1.78 5.67 4.05
C LEU A 5 -1.36 6.38 5.33
N CYS A 6 -0.29 7.18 5.29
CA CYS A 6 0.22 7.91 6.45
C CYS A 6 0.31 9.41 6.16
N VAL A 7 1.38 9.89 5.52
CA VAL A 7 1.57 11.30 5.15
C VAL A 7 2.00 11.38 3.68
N PRO A 8 1.50 12.34 2.88
CA PRO A 8 2.01 12.54 1.53
C PRO A 8 3.46 13.09 1.55
N PRO A 9 4.28 12.81 0.52
CA PRO A 9 5.58 13.45 0.36
C PRO A 9 5.46 14.97 0.23
N ARG A 10 6.46 15.71 0.73
CA ARG A 10 6.54 17.17 0.60
C ARG A 10 6.77 17.54 -0.86
N VAL A 11 6.37 18.75 -1.24
CA VAL A 11 6.68 19.29 -2.57
C VAL A 11 8.20 19.35 -2.75
N GLY A 12 8.70 18.75 -3.83
CA GLY A 12 10.14 18.67 -4.12
C GLY A 12 10.92 17.63 -3.32
N GLU A 13 10.27 16.82 -2.49
CA GLU A 13 10.93 15.70 -1.79
C GLU A 13 11.29 14.59 -2.78
N LEU A 14 12.53 14.10 -2.71
CA LEU A 14 13.00 13.00 -3.53
C LEU A 14 12.20 11.73 -3.18
N CYS A 15 11.63 11.10 -4.20
CA CYS A 15 10.90 9.84 -4.09
C CYS A 15 11.41 8.85 -5.14
N ALA A 16 11.52 7.58 -4.75
CA ALA A 16 11.85 6.49 -5.66
C ALA A 16 10.63 5.57 -5.84
N PRO A 17 10.28 5.17 -7.07
CA PRO A 17 9.23 4.19 -7.29
C PRO A 17 9.74 2.79 -6.94
N VAL A 18 9.01 2.08 -6.08
CA VAL A 18 9.27 0.70 -5.70
C VAL A 18 8.04 -0.14 -6.00
N ARG A 19 8.26 -1.28 -6.67
CA ARG A 19 7.21 -2.25 -7.00
C ARG A 19 7.17 -3.32 -5.91
N PHE A 20 6.03 -3.46 -5.24
CA PHE A 20 5.75 -4.49 -4.25
C PHE A 20 4.79 -5.53 -4.83
N LEU A 21 5.05 -6.81 -4.55
CA LEU A 21 4.17 -7.91 -4.94
C LEU A 21 3.42 -8.43 -3.71
N VAL A 22 2.12 -8.18 -3.65
CA VAL A 22 1.22 -8.67 -2.61
C VAL A 22 0.68 -10.03 -3.06
N ARG A 23 1.33 -11.10 -2.59
CA ARG A 23 1.03 -12.50 -2.98
C ARG A 23 -0.04 -13.15 -2.11
N GLN A 24 -0.36 -12.56 -0.97
CA GLN A 24 -1.37 -13.04 -0.03
C GLN A 24 -2.56 -12.09 -0.04
N ASP A 25 -3.74 -12.58 0.33
CA ASP A 25 -4.93 -11.73 0.44
C ASP A 25 -4.82 -10.71 1.59
N SER A 26 -3.88 -10.90 2.52
CA SER A 26 -3.53 -9.91 3.54
C SER A 26 -2.04 -10.00 3.85
N VAL A 27 -1.35 -8.86 3.86
CA VAL A 27 0.08 -8.76 4.21
C VAL A 27 0.36 -7.52 5.03
N VAL A 28 1.21 -7.64 6.04
CA VAL A 28 1.79 -6.49 6.75
C VAL A 28 3.16 -6.20 6.15
N MET A 29 3.42 -4.94 5.86
CA MET A 29 4.68 -4.48 5.30
C MET A 29 5.04 -3.09 5.80
N GLU A 30 6.33 -2.76 5.73
CA GLU A 30 6.83 -1.45 6.10
C GLU A 30 6.86 -0.52 4.88
N LEU A 31 6.46 0.73 5.09
CA LEU A 31 6.67 1.84 4.16
C LEU A 31 7.31 3.01 4.90
N THR A 32 7.90 3.95 4.17
CA THR A 32 8.26 5.24 4.76
C THR A 32 6.99 6.01 5.14
N ALA A 33 7.01 6.72 6.28
CA ALA A 33 5.87 7.52 6.75
C ALA A 33 5.38 8.53 5.69
N ARG A 34 6.31 9.02 4.85
CA ARG A 34 6.00 9.80 3.66
C ARG A 34 6.09 8.90 2.43
N HIS A 35 4.94 8.59 1.83
CA HIS A 35 4.86 7.77 0.63
C HIS A 35 3.61 8.10 -0.19
N ARG A 36 3.60 7.64 -1.43
CA ARG A 36 2.46 7.75 -2.33
C ARG A 36 2.33 6.48 -3.18
N ILE A 37 1.22 5.79 -3.05
CA ILE A 37 0.85 4.65 -3.89
C ILE A 37 0.29 5.20 -5.20
N THR A 38 0.94 4.88 -6.32
CA THR A 38 0.62 5.46 -7.63
C THR A 38 -0.14 4.50 -8.54
N SER A 39 0.03 3.19 -8.36
CA SER A 39 -0.73 2.18 -9.08
C SER A 39 -0.91 0.91 -8.26
N VAL A 40 -2.03 0.22 -8.53
CA VAL A 40 -2.27 -1.17 -8.17
C VAL A 40 -2.81 -1.88 -9.39
N GLU A 41 -2.25 -3.04 -9.70
CA GLU A 41 -2.64 -3.86 -10.84
C GLU A 41 -2.53 -5.34 -10.48
N TRP A 42 -3.34 -6.19 -11.13
CA TRP A 42 -3.10 -7.63 -11.08
C TRP A 42 -1.98 -7.97 -12.06
N ASP A 43 -0.93 -8.60 -11.55
CA ASP A 43 0.17 -9.11 -12.37
C ASP A 43 -0.09 -10.59 -12.67
N GLU A 44 -0.43 -10.89 -13.93
CA GLU A 44 -0.72 -12.25 -14.38
C GLU A 44 0.51 -13.16 -14.35
N GLN A 45 1.71 -12.61 -14.57
CA GLN A 45 2.94 -13.40 -14.58
C GLN A 45 3.34 -13.78 -13.16
N GLU A 46 3.26 -12.83 -12.24
CA GLU A 46 3.59 -13.03 -10.83
C GLU A 46 2.45 -13.65 -10.03
N ARG A 47 1.23 -13.68 -10.60
CA ARG A 47 -0.03 -14.08 -9.95
C ARG A 47 -0.23 -13.39 -8.61
N ALA A 48 -0.03 -12.07 -8.61
CA ALA A 48 -0.04 -11.24 -7.41
C ALA A 48 -0.57 -9.84 -7.71
N VAL A 49 -0.99 -9.10 -6.68
CA VAL A 49 -1.25 -7.67 -6.83
C VAL A 49 0.11 -6.95 -6.85
N ALA A 50 0.41 -6.29 -7.95
CA ALA A 50 1.56 -5.40 -8.07
C ALA A 50 1.15 -3.98 -7.67
N MET A 51 1.82 -3.46 -6.66
CA MET A 51 1.62 -2.11 -6.15
C MET A 51 2.88 -1.28 -6.38
N VAL A 52 2.76 -0.13 -7.06
CA VAL A 52 3.87 0.82 -7.21
C VAL A 52 3.72 1.92 -6.18
N VAL A 53 4.76 2.11 -5.38
CA VAL A 53 4.80 3.11 -4.31
C VAL A 53 6.00 4.01 -4.52
N GLU A 54 5.75 5.31 -4.63
CA GLU A 54 6.77 6.34 -4.46
C GLU A 54 7.09 6.44 -2.97
N ILE A 55 8.28 5.98 -2.57
CA ILE A 55 8.78 6.09 -1.19
C ILE A 55 9.82 7.20 -1.10
N THR A 56 9.80 7.93 0.01
CA THR A 56 10.86 8.91 0.34
C THR A 56 12.12 8.18 0.79
N ASP A 57 13.24 8.90 0.95
CA ASP A 57 14.49 8.30 1.44
C ASP A 57 14.28 7.65 2.83
N PRO A 58 14.40 6.32 2.95
CA PRO A 58 14.21 5.60 4.21
C PRO A 58 15.18 6.03 5.31
N GLN A 59 16.33 6.62 4.97
CA GLN A 59 17.27 7.14 5.97
C GLN A 59 16.75 8.40 6.68
N THR A 60 15.80 9.12 6.06
CA THR A 60 15.30 10.41 6.55
C THR A 60 13.80 10.38 6.90
N ALA A 61 13.11 9.30 6.57
CA ALA A 61 11.70 9.10 6.84
C ALA A 61 11.50 7.93 7.80
N ARG A 62 10.78 8.17 8.90
CA ARG A 62 10.45 7.14 9.90
C ARG A 62 9.65 6.00 9.23
N PRO A 63 9.96 4.72 9.49
CA PRO A 63 9.19 3.61 8.94
C PRO A 63 7.84 3.46 9.64
N VAL A 64 6.82 3.04 8.89
CA VAL A 64 5.47 2.77 9.38
C VAL A 64 5.00 1.40 8.92
N ASP A 65 4.25 0.72 9.77
CA ASP A 65 3.57 -0.52 9.43
C ASP A 65 2.25 -0.22 8.73
N VAL A 66 2.05 -0.89 7.60
CA VAL A 66 0.78 -0.88 6.88
C VAL A 66 0.34 -2.31 6.60
N ARG A 67 -0.96 -2.54 6.65
CA ARG A 67 -1.57 -3.79 6.16
C ARG A 67 -2.20 -3.55 4.80
N ILE A 68 -1.88 -4.40 3.83
CA ILE A 68 -2.54 -4.42 2.53
C ILE A 68 -3.45 -5.65 2.48
N ASP A 69 -4.73 -5.42 2.21
CA ASP A 69 -5.75 -6.45 2.10
C ASP A 69 -6.32 -6.45 0.67
N VAL A 70 -6.50 -7.64 0.10
CA VAL A 70 -7.19 -7.86 -1.19
C VAL A 70 -8.50 -8.56 -0.87
N VAL A 71 -9.61 -7.83 -1.02
CA VAL A 71 -10.94 -8.28 -0.58
C VAL A 71 -11.94 -8.23 -1.73
N ASP A 72 -13.05 -8.93 -1.59
CA ASP A 72 -14.15 -8.84 -2.55
C ASP A 72 -14.62 -7.38 -2.71
N ALA A 73 -14.90 -6.99 -3.95
CA ALA A 73 -15.34 -5.63 -4.25
C ALA A 73 -16.60 -5.25 -3.45
N GLY A 74 -16.57 -4.07 -2.83
CA GLY A 74 -17.66 -3.57 -1.98
C GLY A 74 -17.62 -4.06 -0.53
N THR A 75 -16.60 -4.81 -0.13
CA THR A 75 -16.40 -5.18 1.28
C THR A 75 -16.22 -3.92 2.13
N PRO A 76 -17.05 -3.67 3.16
CA PRO A 76 -16.94 -2.48 3.98
C PRO A 76 -15.65 -2.47 4.80
N ALA A 77 -14.95 -1.34 4.81
CA ALA A 77 -13.81 -1.13 5.68
C ALA A 77 -14.24 -1.14 7.15
N VAL A 78 -13.56 -1.93 7.97
CA VAL A 78 -13.87 -2.10 9.40
C VAL A 78 -13.11 -1.10 10.30
N ASP A 79 -12.03 -0.50 9.79
CA ASP A 79 -11.16 0.44 10.53
C ASP A 79 -11.13 1.81 9.83
N ALA A 80 -11.26 2.90 10.59
CA ALA A 80 -11.24 4.28 10.10
C ALA A 80 -9.90 4.69 9.45
N ARG A 81 -8.82 3.95 9.71
CA ARG A 81 -7.49 4.10 9.11
C ARG A 81 -7.34 3.32 7.80
N THR A 82 -8.37 2.58 7.40
CA THR A 82 -8.41 1.85 6.13
C THR A 82 -8.78 2.79 4.98
N ARG A 83 -8.07 2.68 3.86
CA ARG A 83 -8.33 3.39 2.61
C ARG A 83 -8.36 2.40 1.46
N THR A 84 -9.29 2.58 0.53
CA THR A 84 -9.20 1.89 -0.77
C THR A 84 -8.04 2.49 -1.56
N ILE A 85 -7.06 1.65 -1.88
CA ILE A 85 -5.90 1.99 -2.71
C ILE A 85 -6.29 1.94 -4.19
N GLY A 86 -7.09 0.95 -4.57
CA GLY A 86 -7.63 0.79 -5.91
C GLY A 86 -8.38 -0.52 -6.05
N THR A 87 -8.64 -0.91 -7.30
CA THR A 87 -9.34 -2.15 -7.63
C THR A 87 -8.51 -2.94 -8.64
N VAL A 88 -8.61 -4.26 -8.57
CA VAL A 88 -7.93 -5.17 -9.50
C VAL A 88 -8.92 -6.19 -10.05
N LEU A 89 -8.68 -6.63 -11.28
CA LEU A 89 -9.41 -7.73 -11.90
C LEU A 89 -8.51 -8.97 -11.86
N ARG A 90 -8.93 -10.00 -11.12
CA ARG A 90 -8.23 -11.29 -10.99
C ARG A 90 -9.18 -12.38 -11.46
N ASP A 91 -8.77 -13.16 -12.46
CA ASP A 91 -9.58 -14.27 -13.00
C ASP A 91 -11.02 -13.83 -13.41
N GLY A 92 -11.16 -12.59 -13.90
CA GLY A 92 -12.46 -12.01 -14.28
C GLY A 92 -13.35 -11.56 -13.10
N ARG A 93 -12.87 -11.67 -11.86
CA ARG A 93 -13.54 -11.16 -10.66
C ARG A 93 -12.85 -9.89 -10.17
N GLN A 94 -13.65 -8.90 -9.78
CA GLN A 94 -13.15 -7.64 -9.25
C GLN A 94 -12.90 -7.73 -7.75
N TYR A 95 -11.75 -7.21 -7.32
CA TYR A 95 -11.34 -7.12 -5.92
C TYR A 95 -10.98 -5.68 -5.59
N ASP A 96 -11.24 -5.28 -4.35
CA ASP A 96 -10.75 -4.02 -3.79
C ASP A 96 -9.41 -4.28 -3.08
N VAL A 97 -8.44 -3.39 -3.32
CA VAL A 97 -7.17 -3.37 -2.61
C VAL A 97 -7.26 -2.30 -1.55
N LEU A 98 -7.22 -2.71 -0.29
CA LEU A 98 -7.33 -1.84 0.87
C LEU A 98 -5.97 -1.70 1.55
N GLY A 99 -5.66 -0.50 2.03
CA GLY A 99 -4.49 -0.22 2.85
C GLY A 99 -4.91 0.30 4.21
N THR A 100 -4.34 -0.26 5.27
CA THR A 100 -4.60 0.15 6.66
C THR A 100 -3.30 0.61 7.32
N TYR A 101 -3.28 1.84 7.82
CA TYR A 101 -2.15 2.32 8.63
C TYR A 101 -2.21 1.71 10.04
N LEU A 102 -1.20 0.90 10.39
CA LEU A 102 -1.15 0.21 11.67
C LEU A 102 -0.44 1.03 12.74
N GLY A 103 0.48 1.89 12.34
CA GLY A 103 1.24 2.70 13.27
C GLY A 103 2.67 2.88 12.80
N VAL A 104 3.49 3.38 13.70
CA VAL A 104 4.90 3.56 13.45
C VAL A 104 5.62 2.34 14.00
N VAL A 105 6.61 1.83 13.26
CA VAL A 105 7.36 0.64 13.68
C VAL A 105 7.91 0.93 15.08
N ALA A 106 7.54 0.08 16.04
CA ALA A 106 8.11 0.15 17.37
C ALA A 106 9.53 -0.43 17.25
N ASP A 107 10.55 0.39 17.52
CA ASP A 107 11.85 -0.13 17.90
C ASP A 107 11.64 -0.91 19.21
N GLU A 108 11.35 -2.22 19.11
CA GLU A 108 11.45 -3.12 20.26
C GLU A 108 12.93 -3.22 20.62
N ASN A 109 13.33 -2.47 21.66
CA ASN A 109 14.63 -2.53 22.30
C ASN A 109 14.54 -3.27 23.63
#